data_AF-A0A7Y5MPV2-F1
#
_entry.id   AF-A0A7Y5MPV2-F1
#
_cell.length_a   1.000
_cell.length_b   1.000
_cell.length_c   1.000
_cell.angle_alpha   90.00
_cell.angle_beta   90.00
_cell.angle_gamma   90.00
#
_symmetry.space_group_name_H-M   'P 1'
#
loop_
_entity.id
_entity.type
_entity.pdbx_description
1 polymer ?
#
loop_
_entity_poly.entity_id
_entity_poly.type
_entity_poly.pdbx_seq_one_letter_code
_entity_poly.pdbx_strand_id
1 'polypeptide(L)'
;MKTIQKLCAFFAILLSLHLQAQPGIETTIEGRILDQKTGNPIAYANIYNKRTQKGTISNLDGYFKLLVERGSDTLVVSFLGYQSILVLLTERKSFYEVFLQESAQLLSEVTVKPGDDGPLYELIRACKNNQLKRPETSKVYYGLKSYVDETQVELVECFYNGTLAGYDLDALYLKTGRFALQPKQQRFFISKESSRAISMLKLLDDNAWFPVSPLSLSTKQLKKSYYMDLLKQYRDENRDSVVVLNFVPKDSSGTFFTAQLWVNETQKYLMKVELSCLNATRHPFLPLFQTDSINQVALQITRTFAATGGQAHFQHIDFGYKVIYKSRDKKVYQVATNAVLYAYDFGKAFWLPKFEFTAEVTDDFRKINAMPYQAYFWENNQELKLNDQQNQNEQFFNSPGTMTNQTAFSKNAYTPKGILEHPYVFWTRNRLSFTGQYELEGASGNIAGKAALEKPYRISIKLFLDATPLAGQMHTATATVFDPLSSYYRLPVTDTVLCFVNLYFDLMELERRALEEEIRQSDQSIHTIERLYEARLIKIEDLSRQYFEEVERGEKKKGLKKWNDLVKSKLGIDNIEFFKLYQQTGE
;
A
#
# COMPACT_ATOMS: atom_id res chain seq x y z
N MET A 1 -62.49 18.08 -10.20
CA MET A 1 -62.09 17.70 -8.81
C MET A 1 -61.55 16.26 -8.70
N LYS A 2 -62.27 15.22 -9.15
CA LYS A 2 -61.83 13.81 -9.00
C LYS A 2 -60.47 13.48 -9.65
N THR A 3 -60.12 14.12 -10.76
CA THR A 3 -58.84 13.92 -11.46
C THR A 3 -57.65 14.53 -10.73
N ILE A 4 -57.85 15.69 -10.08
CA ILE A 4 -56.82 16.36 -9.27
C ILE A 4 -56.55 15.55 -8.00
N GLN A 5 -57.60 14.98 -7.37
CA GLN A 5 -57.43 14.10 -6.21
C GLN A 5 -56.63 12.83 -6.55
N LYS A 6 -56.84 12.24 -7.73
CA LYS A 6 -56.07 11.07 -8.19
C LYS A 6 -54.60 11.44 -8.49
N LEU A 7 -54.34 12.62 -9.05
CA LEU A 7 -52.99 13.11 -9.31
C LEU A 7 -52.23 13.41 -8.01
N CYS A 8 -52.89 14.03 -7.02
CA CYS A 8 -52.33 14.26 -5.69
C CYS A 8 -52.07 12.94 -4.93
N ALA A 9 -52.96 11.95 -5.04
CA ALA A 9 -52.76 10.63 -4.45
C ALA A 9 -51.58 9.88 -5.11
N PHE A 10 -51.43 9.99 -6.43
CA PHE A 10 -50.28 9.41 -7.15
C PHE A 10 -48.97 10.10 -6.78
N PHE A 11 -48.96 11.42 -6.62
CA PHE A 11 -47.79 12.19 -6.18
C PHE A 11 -47.41 11.89 -4.72
N ALA A 12 -48.39 11.67 -3.84
CA ALA A 12 -48.17 11.26 -2.46
C ALA A 12 -47.57 9.84 -2.36
N ILE A 13 -48.02 8.91 -3.23
CA ILE A 13 -47.45 7.55 -3.32
C ILE A 13 -46.01 7.59 -3.86
N LEU A 14 -45.73 8.43 -4.87
CA LEU A 14 -44.37 8.68 -5.38
C LEU A 14 -43.44 9.31 -4.32
N LEU A 15 -43.95 10.22 -3.47
CA LEU A 15 -43.17 10.76 -2.36
C LEU A 15 -42.86 9.71 -1.28
N SER A 16 -43.79 8.81 -0.98
CA SER A 16 -43.55 7.74 0.00
C SER A 16 -42.53 6.69 -0.46
N LEU A 17 -42.33 6.52 -1.77
CA LEU A 17 -41.28 5.65 -2.33
C LEU A 17 -39.86 6.25 -2.21
N HIS A 18 -39.73 7.55 -1.92
CA HIS A 18 -38.45 8.22 -1.64
C HIS A 18 -38.10 8.30 -0.14
N LEU A 19 -38.95 7.80 0.76
CA LEU A 19 -38.69 7.82 2.21
C LEU A 19 -37.90 6.61 2.74
N GLN A 20 -37.49 5.66 1.90
CA GLN A 20 -36.62 4.57 2.34
C GLN A 20 -35.16 4.90 2.06
N ALA A 21 -34.37 4.92 3.14
CA ALA A 21 -32.95 5.28 3.27
C ALA A 21 -32.64 6.78 3.41
N GLN A 22 -33.04 7.38 4.54
CA GLN A 22 -32.19 8.45 5.08
C GLN A 22 -30.85 7.82 5.49
N PRO A 23 -29.69 8.31 5.02
CA PRO A 23 -28.41 7.85 5.52
C PRO A 23 -28.41 8.03 7.03
N GLY A 24 -28.25 6.92 7.77
CA GLY A 24 -28.24 6.95 9.22
C GLY A 24 -27.17 7.94 9.68
N ILE A 25 -27.51 8.82 10.62
CA ILE A 25 -26.51 9.70 11.21
C ILE A 25 -25.46 8.79 11.87
N GLU A 26 -24.24 8.81 11.35
CA GLU A 26 -23.10 8.07 11.91
C GLU A 26 -22.46 8.91 13.02
N THR A 27 -22.05 8.24 14.10
CA THR A 27 -21.28 8.83 15.20
C THR A 27 -19.92 8.13 15.25
N THR A 28 -18.87 8.89 15.54
CA THR A 28 -17.54 8.32 15.78
C THR A 28 -17.44 7.83 17.23
N ILE A 29 -17.02 6.58 17.41
CA ILE A 29 -16.63 5.99 18.69
C ILE A 29 -15.12 5.79 18.69
N GLU A 30 -14.48 6.27 19.75
CA GLU A 30 -13.05 6.14 20.00
C GLU A 30 -12.83 5.37 21.31
N GLY A 31 -11.62 4.88 21.52
CA GLY A 31 -11.30 4.20 22.76
C GLY A 31 -9.90 3.61 22.78
N ARG A 32 -9.59 2.94 23.88
CA ARG A 32 -8.32 2.24 24.10
C ARG A 32 -8.57 0.85 24.68
N ILE A 33 -7.92 -0.15 24.11
CA ILE A 33 -7.96 -1.54 24.58
C ILE A 33 -6.72 -1.78 25.44
N LEU A 34 -6.94 -2.26 26.67
CA LEU A 34 -5.92 -2.42 27.70
C LEU A 34 -5.99 -3.83 28.29
N ASP A 35 -4.84 -4.39 28.65
CA ASP A 35 -4.77 -5.59 29.48
C ASP A 35 -5.17 -5.23 30.91
N GLN A 36 -6.12 -5.97 31.48
CA GLN A 36 -6.69 -5.67 32.80
C GLN A 36 -5.68 -5.80 33.94
N LYS A 37 -4.66 -6.65 33.80
CA LYS A 37 -3.71 -6.97 34.87
C LYS A 37 -2.53 -6.00 34.91
N THR A 38 -2.01 -5.66 33.74
CA THR A 38 -0.79 -4.87 33.54
C THR A 38 -1.08 -3.42 33.21
N GLY A 39 -2.27 -3.11 32.68
CA GLY A 39 -2.61 -1.79 32.16
C GLY A 39 -1.94 -1.46 30.82
N ASN A 40 -1.21 -2.42 30.22
CA ASN A 40 -0.54 -2.22 28.95
C ASN A 40 -1.55 -2.20 27.79
N PRO A 41 -1.28 -1.42 26.73
CA PRO A 41 -2.12 -1.42 25.54
C PRO A 41 -2.12 -2.78 24.83
N ILE A 42 -3.29 -3.19 24.35
CA ILE A 42 -3.43 -4.37 23.51
C ILE A 42 -3.51 -3.92 22.05
N ALA A 43 -2.43 -4.14 21.31
CA ALA A 43 -2.36 -3.81 19.91
C ALA A 43 -3.17 -4.80 19.05
N TYR A 44 -3.83 -4.29 18.01
CA TYR A 44 -4.51 -5.08 16.99
C TYR A 44 -5.64 -5.97 17.51
N ALA A 45 -6.23 -5.62 18.66
CA ALA A 45 -7.53 -6.16 19.08
C ALA A 45 -8.59 -5.85 18.02
N ASN A 46 -9.49 -6.80 17.76
CA ASN A 46 -10.62 -6.64 16.87
C ASN A 46 -11.74 -5.90 17.60
N ILE A 47 -12.30 -4.87 16.96
CA ILE A 47 -13.44 -4.10 17.46
C ILE A 47 -14.47 -4.02 16.36
N TYR A 48 -15.64 -4.63 16.52
CA TYR A 48 -16.69 -4.55 15.51
C TYR A 48 -18.06 -4.33 16.13
N ASN A 49 -18.91 -3.70 15.34
CA ASN A 49 -20.29 -3.48 15.71
C ASN A 49 -21.10 -4.77 15.53
N LYS A 50 -21.76 -5.25 16.60
CA LYS A 50 -22.46 -6.54 16.56
C LYS A 50 -23.59 -6.59 15.52
N ARG A 51 -24.27 -5.46 15.29
CA ARG A 51 -25.40 -5.37 14.35
C ARG A 51 -24.93 -5.23 12.91
N THR A 52 -24.09 -4.23 12.64
CA THR A 52 -23.70 -3.89 11.26
C THR A 52 -22.52 -4.72 10.75
N GLN A 53 -21.80 -5.42 11.65
CA GLN A 53 -20.56 -6.14 11.36
C GLN A 53 -19.43 -5.25 10.81
N LYS A 54 -19.62 -3.93 10.78
CA LYS A 54 -18.55 -2.96 10.49
C LYS A 54 -17.60 -2.92 11.68
N GLY A 55 -16.29 -3.02 11.42
CA GLY A 55 -15.29 -3.05 12.47
C GLY A 55 -13.99 -2.36 12.09
N THR A 56 -13.12 -2.28 13.07
CA THR A 56 -11.77 -1.72 13.02
C THR A 56 -10.87 -2.59 13.91
N ILE A 57 -9.61 -2.24 13.97
CA ILE A 57 -8.66 -2.81 14.92
C ILE A 57 -7.97 -1.70 15.72
N SER A 58 -7.45 -2.05 16.89
CA SER A 58 -6.64 -1.12 17.67
C SER A 58 -5.22 -1.01 17.09
N ASN A 59 -4.58 0.14 17.27
CA ASN A 59 -3.19 0.39 16.90
C ASN A 59 -2.22 -0.09 18.00
N LEU A 60 -0.92 0.20 17.86
CA LEU A 60 0.14 -0.16 18.83
C LEU A 60 -0.12 0.36 20.26
N ASP A 61 -0.77 1.51 20.39
CA ASP A 61 -1.13 2.11 21.67
C ASP A 61 -2.50 1.63 22.20
N GLY A 62 -3.06 0.59 21.59
CA GLY A 62 -4.38 0.05 21.90
C GLY A 62 -5.53 0.97 21.47
N TYR A 63 -5.25 2.11 20.83
CA TYR A 63 -6.26 3.07 20.43
C TYR A 63 -7.04 2.58 19.21
N PHE A 64 -8.34 2.83 19.19
CA PHE A 64 -9.20 2.54 18.03
C PHE A 64 -10.17 3.68 17.77
N LYS A 65 -10.64 3.74 16.51
CA LYS A 65 -11.70 4.64 16.05
C LYS A 65 -12.60 3.91 15.07
N LEU A 66 -13.91 4.00 15.29
CA LEU A 66 -14.94 3.31 14.52
C LEU A 66 -16.15 4.23 14.29
N LEU A 67 -16.61 4.34 13.04
CA LEU A 67 -17.89 4.97 12.72
C LEU A 67 -19.02 3.96 12.97
N VAL A 68 -20.01 4.37 13.75
CA VAL A 68 -21.20 3.55 14.06
C VAL A 68 -22.48 4.32 13.73
N GLU A 69 -23.46 3.62 13.19
CA GLU A 69 -24.78 4.19 12.94
C GLU A 69 -25.52 4.47 14.25
N ARG A 70 -26.25 5.60 14.33
CA ARG A 70 -27.13 5.89 15.47
C ARG A 70 -28.09 4.72 15.75
N GLY A 71 -28.30 4.45 17.03
CA GLY A 71 -29.10 3.32 17.50
C GLY A 71 -28.40 1.96 17.39
N SER A 72 -27.10 1.91 17.04
CA SER A 72 -26.30 0.71 17.26
C SER A 72 -25.82 0.64 18.70
N ASP A 73 -26.06 -0.49 19.36
CA ASP A 73 -26.00 -0.59 20.82
C ASP A 73 -24.73 -1.27 21.36
N THR A 74 -24.06 -2.11 20.57
CA THR A 74 -23.04 -3.03 21.11
C THR A 74 -21.84 -3.18 20.20
N LEU A 75 -20.65 -2.92 20.74
CA LEU A 75 -19.39 -3.35 20.17
C LEU A 75 -18.98 -4.71 20.76
N VAL A 76 -18.38 -5.55 19.93
CA VAL A 76 -17.65 -6.74 20.37
C VAL A 76 -16.17 -6.40 20.28
N VAL A 77 -15.45 -6.62 21.39
CA VAL A 77 -14.01 -6.47 21.46
C VAL A 77 -13.40 -7.83 21.74
N SER A 78 -12.46 -8.26 20.90
CA SER A 78 -11.78 -9.54 21.03
C SER A 78 -10.30 -9.44 20.71
N PHE A 79 -9.49 -10.24 21.40
CA PHE A 79 -8.07 -10.40 21.09
C PHE A 79 -7.59 -11.79 21.49
N LEU A 80 -6.60 -12.31 20.75
CA LEU A 80 -6.08 -13.65 20.97
C LEU A 80 -5.51 -13.81 22.40
N GLY A 81 -6.01 -14.80 23.13
CA GLY A 81 -5.58 -15.09 24.51
C GLY A 81 -6.37 -14.34 25.59
N TYR A 82 -7.37 -13.54 25.20
CA TYR A 82 -8.21 -12.77 26.11
C TYR A 82 -9.67 -13.16 26.01
N GLN A 83 -10.45 -12.84 27.04
CA GLN A 83 -11.89 -12.98 27.01
C GLN A 83 -12.51 -11.86 26.18
N SER A 84 -13.30 -12.22 25.17
CA SER A 84 -14.07 -11.24 24.41
C SER A 84 -15.14 -10.59 25.28
N ILE A 85 -15.35 -9.30 25.09
CA ILE A 85 -16.34 -8.54 25.87
C ILE A 85 -17.29 -7.77 24.96
N LEU A 86 -18.52 -7.58 25.45
CA LEU A 86 -19.53 -6.74 24.82
C LEU A 86 -19.50 -5.37 25.48
N VAL A 87 -19.28 -4.32 24.70
CA VAL A 87 -19.28 -2.94 25.15
C VAL A 87 -20.56 -2.27 24.67
N LEU A 88 -21.45 -1.95 25.62
CA LEU A 88 -22.67 -1.21 25.31
C LEU A 88 -22.36 0.27 25.05
N LEU A 89 -22.77 0.74 23.88
CA LEU A 89 -22.64 2.13 23.45
C LEU A 89 -23.76 2.98 24.05
N THR A 90 -23.40 4.17 24.51
CA THR A 90 -24.33 5.17 25.04
C THR A 90 -24.17 6.48 24.27
N GLU A 91 -25.29 7.18 24.01
CA GLU A 91 -25.30 8.37 23.14
C GLU A 91 -24.42 9.53 23.64
N ARG A 92 -24.12 9.58 24.95
CA ARG A 92 -23.34 10.66 25.57
C ARG A 92 -21.84 10.38 25.67
N LYS A 93 -21.40 9.15 25.36
CA LYS A 93 -20.01 8.73 25.53
C LYS A 93 -19.38 8.41 24.17
N SER A 94 -18.37 9.18 23.80
CA SER A 94 -17.60 9.02 22.57
C SER A 94 -16.29 8.26 22.76
N PHE A 95 -15.76 8.15 23.98
CA PHE A 95 -14.50 7.49 24.28
C PHE A 95 -14.67 6.34 25.29
N TYR A 96 -14.14 5.15 24.99
CA TYR A 96 -14.26 3.95 25.84
C TYR A 96 -12.87 3.36 26.15
N GLU A 97 -12.52 3.31 27.44
CA GLU A 97 -11.45 2.42 27.91
C GLU A 97 -12.02 1.03 28.14
N VAL A 98 -11.40 0.04 27.52
CA VAL A 98 -11.87 -1.33 27.47
C VAL A 98 -10.76 -2.23 27.99
N PHE A 99 -10.99 -2.85 29.15
CA PHE A 99 -10.03 -3.74 29.78
C PHE A 99 -10.37 -5.19 29.42
N LEU A 100 -9.44 -5.89 28.79
CA LEU A 100 -9.57 -7.31 28.49
C LEU A 100 -8.85 -8.12 29.57
N GLN A 101 -9.51 -9.18 30.04
CA GLN A 101 -8.93 -10.14 30.95
C GLN A 101 -8.26 -11.26 30.16
N GLU A 102 -7.02 -11.63 30.51
CA GLU A 102 -6.38 -12.84 29.98
C GLU A 102 -7.30 -14.04 30.27
N SER A 103 -7.52 -14.89 29.27
CA SER A 103 -8.42 -16.04 29.39
C SER A 103 -7.91 -17.01 30.45
N ALA A 104 -8.58 -17.04 31.60
CA ALA A 104 -8.20 -17.82 32.78
C ALA A 104 -8.36 -19.35 32.65
N GLN A 105 -8.69 -19.88 31.47
CA GLN A 105 -8.73 -21.34 31.25
C GLN A 105 -7.32 -21.91 31.05
N LEU A 106 -6.37 -21.53 31.90
CA LEU A 106 -5.05 -22.14 32.00
C LEU A 106 -5.24 -23.59 32.47
N LEU A 107 -5.03 -24.56 31.58
CA LEU A 107 -4.72 -25.92 32.00
C LEU A 107 -3.29 -25.90 32.54
N SER A 108 -3.06 -26.56 33.67
CA SER A 108 -1.84 -26.55 34.50
C SER A 108 -0.53 -26.44 33.72
N GLU A 109 0.49 -25.84 34.33
CA GLU A 109 1.87 -25.85 33.86
C GLU A 109 2.25 -27.28 33.42
N VAL A 110 2.35 -27.50 32.11
CA VAL A 110 2.61 -28.84 31.58
C VAL A 110 4.11 -29.06 31.66
N THR A 111 4.57 -29.80 32.66
CA THR A 111 5.94 -30.33 32.66
C THR A 111 6.03 -31.36 31.52
N VAL A 112 6.44 -30.94 30.33
CA VAL A 112 6.74 -31.87 29.24
C VAL A 112 7.94 -32.71 29.69
N LYS A 113 7.71 -34.00 29.94
CA LYS A 113 8.79 -34.94 30.24
C LYS A 113 9.70 -35.05 29.01
N PRO A 114 11.04 -35.07 29.16
CA PRO A 114 11.93 -35.35 28.05
C PRO A 114 11.56 -36.69 27.39
N GLY A 115 11.08 -36.66 26.14
CA GLY A 115 10.80 -37.85 25.33
C GLY A 115 9.40 -38.00 24.73
N ASP A 116 8.40 -37.20 25.11
CA ASP A 116 7.01 -37.29 24.59
C ASP A 116 6.60 -36.05 23.77
N ASP A 117 7.51 -35.55 22.95
CA ASP A 117 7.30 -34.36 22.10
C ASP A 117 6.73 -34.68 20.72
N GLY A 118 6.58 -35.98 20.40
CA GLY A 118 6.01 -36.49 19.14
C GLY A 118 4.68 -35.85 18.74
N PRO A 119 3.67 -35.79 19.64
CA PRO A 119 2.37 -35.18 19.33
C PRO A 119 2.47 -33.71 18.92
N LEU A 120 3.38 -32.93 19.51
CA LEU A 120 3.55 -31.52 19.19
C LEU A 120 4.13 -31.31 17.78
N TYR A 121 5.08 -32.17 17.37
CA TYR A 121 5.59 -32.14 16.00
C TYR A 121 4.52 -32.52 14.96
N GLU A 122 3.69 -33.52 15.25
CA GLU A 122 2.57 -33.89 14.37
C GLU A 122 1.51 -32.79 14.32
N LEU A 123 1.25 -32.10 15.44
CA LEU A 123 0.38 -30.93 15.45
C LEU A 123 0.89 -29.83 14.52
N ILE A 124 2.17 -29.48 14.59
CA ILE A 124 2.79 -28.50 13.70
C ILE A 124 2.66 -28.93 12.25
N ARG A 125 2.93 -30.20 11.94
CA ARG A 125 2.78 -30.75 10.59
C ARG A 125 1.34 -30.64 10.09
N ALA A 126 0.36 -30.96 10.95
CA ALA A 126 -1.06 -30.81 10.62
C ALA A 126 -1.42 -29.35 10.31
N CYS A 127 -0.91 -28.40 11.10
CA CYS A 127 -1.15 -26.97 10.88
C CYS A 127 -0.58 -26.46 9.56
N LYS A 128 0.63 -26.91 9.17
CA LYS A 128 1.24 -26.59 7.86
C LYS A 128 0.37 -27.06 6.68
N ASN A 129 -0.34 -28.18 6.87
CA ASN A 129 -1.20 -28.76 5.84
C ASN A 129 -2.61 -28.17 5.82
N ASN A 130 -3.12 -27.68 6.97
CA ASN A 130 -4.45 -27.10 7.09
C ASN A 130 -4.46 -25.60 6.79
N GLN A 131 -4.35 -25.28 5.50
CA GLN A 131 -4.34 -23.90 5.03
C GLN A 131 -5.20 -23.76 3.77
N LEU A 132 -5.79 -22.58 3.59
CA LEU A 132 -6.58 -22.26 2.40
C LEU A 132 -5.64 -22.18 1.18
N LYS A 133 -5.60 -23.23 0.36
CA LYS A 133 -4.69 -23.27 -0.81
C LYS A 133 -5.12 -22.40 -1.98
N ARG A 134 -6.41 -22.05 -2.06
CA ARG A 134 -6.93 -21.21 -3.13
C ARG A 134 -6.57 -19.76 -2.82
N PRO A 135 -5.89 -19.05 -3.73
CA PRO A 135 -5.65 -17.63 -3.54
C PRO A 135 -6.97 -16.87 -3.40
N GLU A 136 -7.04 -16.03 -2.37
CA GLU A 136 -8.14 -15.13 -2.12
C GLU A 136 -7.67 -13.68 -2.28
N THR A 137 -8.55 -12.81 -2.74
CA THR A 137 -8.30 -11.37 -2.81
C THR A 137 -8.88 -10.69 -1.59
N SER A 138 -8.17 -9.71 -1.04
CA SER A 138 -8.69 -8.82 -0.01
C SER A 138 -8.23 -7.39 -0.22
N LYS A 139 -8.89 -6.46 0.46
CA LYS A 139 -8.33 -5.12 0.66
C LYS A 139 -7.27 -5.17 1.74
N VAL A 140 -6.24 -4.35 1.60
CA VAL A 140 -5.11 -4.31 2.51
C VAL A 140 -4.79 -2.87 2.86
N TYR A 141 -4.70 -2.59 4.17
CA TYR A 141 -4.11 -1.36 4.69
C TYR A 141 -2.65 -1.63 5.04
N TYR A 142 -1.76 -0.71 4.68
CA TYR A 142 -0.34 -0.75 5.00
C TYR A 142 0.09 0.59 5.60
N GLY A 143 0.77 0.55 6.74
CA GLY A 143 1.37 1.71 7.38
C GLY A 143 2.82 1.42 7.77
N LEU A 144 3.73 2.36 7.53
CA LEU A 144 5.13 2.24 7.95
C LEU A 144 5.58 3.51 8.67
N LYS A 145 6.29 3.33 9.79
CA LYS A 145 6.98 4.41 10.51
C LYS A 145 8.45 4.04 10.71
N SER A 146 9.36 4.96 10.41
CA SER A 146 10.79 4.81 10.73
C SER A 146 11.30 5.91 11.63
N TYR A 147 12.24 5.52 12.48
CA TYR A 147 12.81 6.35 13.53
C TYR A 147 14.33 6.30 13.45
N VAL A 148 14.96 7.48 13.51
CA VAL A 148 16.40 7.64 13.67
C VAL A 148 16.64 8.30 15.01
N ASP A 149 17.36 7.61 15.90
CA ASP A 149 17.61 8.06 17.27
C ASP A 149 16.30 8.51 17.96
N GLU A 150 15.28 7.64 17.92
CA GLU A 150 13.93 7.83 18.49
C GLU A 150 13.08 8.95 17.85
N THR A 151 13.63 9.71 16.90
CA THR A 151 12.87 10.72 16.15
C THR A 151 12.23 10.09 14.92
N GLN A 152 10.92 10.23 14.75
CA GLN A 152 10.25 9.78 13.54
C GLN A 152 10.74 10.58 12.32
N VAL A 153 11.14 9.90 11.26
CA VAL A 153 11.68 10.49 10.02
C VAL A 153 10.93 10.08 8.76
N GLU A 154 10.14 9.00 8.83
CA GLU A 154 9.39 8.46 7.70
C GLU A 154 8.00 8.02 8.16
N LEU A 155 7.00 8.32 7.35
CA LEU A 155 5.64 7.81 7.44
C LEU A 155 5.18 7.43 6.04
N VAL A 156 4.69 6.21 5.85
CA VAL A 156 4.07 5.76 4.60
C VAL A 156 2.71 5.15 4.93
N GLU A 157 1.69 5.49 4.16
CA GLU A 157 0.36 4.88 4.25
C GLU A 157 -0.11 4.51 2.85
N CYS A 158 -0.55 3.26 2.69
CA CYS A 158 -0.99 2.73 1.41
C CYS A 158 -2.24 1.86 1.57
N PHE A 159 -3.05 1.86 0.52
CA PHE A 159 -4.11 0.89 0.30
C PHE A 159 -3.74 0.01 -0.89
N TYR A 160 -3.91 -1.29 -0.73
CA TYR A 160 -3.63 -2.29 -1.75
C TYR A 160 -4.82 -3.24 -1.93
N ASN A 161 -4.89 -3.89 -3.10
CA ASN A 161 -5.46 -5.22 -3.19
C ASN A 161 -4.36 -6.23 -2.88
N GLY A 162 -4.61 -7.15 -1.94
CA GLY A 162 -3.73 -8.26 -1.62
C GLY A 162 -4.22 -9.56 -2.25
N THR A 163 -3.28 -10.40 -2.71
CA THR A 163 -3.53 -11.81 -3.02
C THR A 163 -2.92 -12.65 -1.92
N LEU A 164 -3.72 -13.49 -1.27
CA LEU A 164 -3.34 -14.25 -0.08
C LEU A 164 -3.60 -15.74 -0.32
N ALA A 165 -2.67 -16.59 0.10
CA ALA A 165 -2.80 -18.03 0.02
C ALA A 165 -2.28 -18.66 1.30
N GLY A 166 -3.16 -19.37 2.01
CA GLY A 166 -2.86 -20.00 3.28
C GLY A 166 -2.32 -18.99 4.28
N TYR A 167 -1.14 -19.28 4.82
CA TYR A 167 -0.50 -18.38 5.78
C TYR A 167 0.13 -17.16 5.11
N ASP A 168 0.33 -17.10 3.79
CA ASP A 168 1.19 -16.10 3.14
C ASP A 168 0.44 -15.03 2.33
N LEU A 169 1.06 -13.85 2.28
CA LEU A 169 0.76 -12.79 1.33
C LEU A 169 1.61 -13.00 0.09
N ASP A 170 0.96 -13.17 -1.07
CA ASP A 170 1.64 -13.48 -2.33
C ASP A 170 1.95 -12.23 -3.14
N ALA A 171 1.00 -11.31 -3.24
CA ALA A 171 1.14 -10.10 -4.03
C ALA A 171 0.36 -8.92 -3.44
N LEU A 172 0.84 -7.71 -3.73
CA LEU A 172 0.20 -6.45 -3.42
C LEU A 172 0.09 -5.59 -4.69
N TYR A 173 -1.10 -5.05 -4.92
CA TYR A 173 -1.40 -4.18 -6.05
C TYR A 173 -1.88 -2.83 -5.51
N LEU A 174 -1.10 -1.77 -5.74
CA LEU A 174 -1.33 -0.46 -5.14
C LEU A 174 -2.61 0.18 -5.67
N LYS A 175 -3.55 0.49 -4.77
CA LYS A 175 -4.70 1.35 -5.05
C LYS A 175 -4.30 2.81 -4.95
N THR A 176 -3.73 3.20 -3.82
CA THR A 176 -3.24 4.56 -3.57
C THR A 176 -2.29 4.57 -2.39
N GLY A 177 -1.41 5.57 -2.32
CA GLY A 177 -0.52 5.75 -1.19
C GLY A 177 -0.13 7.20 -0.99
N ARG A 178 0.40 7.48 0.19
CA ARG A 178 1.01 8.76 0.55
C ARG A 178 2.20 8.52 1.45
N PHE A 179 3.17 9.42 1.41
CA PHE A 179 4.30 9.38 2.33
C PHE A 179 4.68 10.77 2.79
N ALA A 180 5.33 10.82 3.94
CA ALA A 180 5.92 12.00 4.53
C ALA A 180 7.32 11.66 5.04
N LEU A 181 8.27 12.56 4.80
CA LEU A 181 9.66 12.45 5.21
C LEU A 181 10.05 13.71 5.97
N GLN A 182 10.67 13.54 7.13
CA GLN A 182 11.24 14.64 7.90
C GLN A 182 12.76 14.54 7.90
N PRO A 183 13.49 15.66 7.68
CA PRO A 183 14.93 15.62 7.66
C PRO A 183 15.49 15.49 9.08
N LYS A 184 16.50 14.63 9.24
CA LYS A 184 17.32 14.55 10.46
C LYS A 184 18.76 14.84 10.08
N GLN A 185 19.40 15.78 10.78
CA GLN A 185 20.79 16.18 10.51
C GLN A 185 21.06 16.51 9.02
N GLN A 186 20.16 17.28 8.38
CA GLN A 186 20.24 17.68 6.98
C GLN A 186 20.13 16.53 5.95
N ARG A 187 19.55 15.38 6.34
CA ARG A 187 19.34 14.23 5.45
C ARG A 187 17.95 13.64 5.64
N PHE A 188 17.44 12.99 4.60
CA PHE A 188 16.24 12.16 4.68
C PHE A 188 16.63 10.68 4.75
N PHE A 189 15.86 9.92 5.51
CA PHE A 189 15.87 8.46 5.46
C PHE A 189 14.71 8.00 4.56
N ILE A 190 14.90 6.88 3.84
CA ILE A 190 13.85 6.29 3.01
C ILE A 190 13.98 4.76 2.98
N SER A 191 12.84 4.06 3.08
CA SER A 191 12.75 2.62 2.91
C SER A 191 11.90 2.25 1.70
N LYS A 192 12.56 2.01 0.56
CA LYS A 192 11.92 1.95 -0.78
C LYS A 192 10.98 0.77 -1.04
N GLU A 193 11.23 -0.39 -0.44
CA GLU A 193 10.53 -1.65 -0.79
C GLU A 193 10.18 -2.51 0.44
N SER A 194 9.81 -1.88 1.55
CA SER A 194 9.42 -2.63 2.77
C SER A 194 8.19 -3.52 2.56
N SER A 195 7.22 -3.09 1.74
CA SER A 195 6.04 -3.91 1.41
C SER A 195 6.40 -5.20 0.65
N ARG A 196 7.44 -5.15 -0.21
CA ARG A 196 7.96 -6.31 -0.93
C ARG A 196 8.71 -7.27 -0.01
N ALA A 197 9.46 -6.75 0.96
CA ALA A 197 10.11 -7.61 1.96
C ALA A 197 9.09 -8.48 2.71
N ILE A 198 7.91 -7.92 3.01
CA ILE A 198 6.79 -8.66 3.62
C ILE A 198 6.28 -9.77 2.70
N SER A 199 6.05 -9.50 1.41
CA SER A 199 5.54 -10.53 0.47
C SER A 199 6.59 -11.61 0.14
N MET A 200 7.88 -11.30 0.30
CA MET A 200 8.98 -12.28 0.19
C MET A 200 9.08 -13.21 1.41
N LEU A 201 8.51 -12.84 2.55
CA LEU A 201 8.54 -13.66 3.77
C LEU A 201 7.51 -14.79 3.68
N LYS A 202 7.95 -15.94 3.18
CA LYS A 202 7.16 -17.18 3.20
C LYS A 202 7.33 -17.90 4.53
N LEU A 203 6.22 -18.16 5.22
CA LEU A 203 6.26 -18.73 6.58
C LEU A 203 6.71 -20.20 6.58
N LEU A 204 6.28 -20.94 5.55
CA LEU A 204 6.44 -22.39 5.44
C LEU A 204 7.58 -22.81 4.52
N ASP A 205 8.25 -21.86 3.87
CA ASP A 205 9.33 -22.13 2.91
C ASP A 205 10.62 -21.44 3.36
N ASP A 206 11.74 -22.16 3.28
CA ASP A 206 13.06 -21.55 3.46
C ASP A 206 13.43 -20.74 2.22
N ASN A 207 14.09 -19.60 2.43
CA ASN A 207 14.56 -18.74 1.35
C ASN A 207 15.88 -18.06 1.72
N ALA A 208 16.54 -17.48 0.72
CA ALA A 208 17.82 -16.81 0.91
C ALA A 208 17.71 -15.45 1.62
N TRP A 209 16.49 -14.93 1.80
CA TRP A 209 16.23 -13.55 2.20
C TRP A 209 15.97 -13.40 3.70
N PHE A 210 15.66 -14.47 4.42
CA PHE A 210 15.35 -14.39 5.85
C PHE A 210 16.02 -15.51 6.64
N PRO A 211 16.20 -15.36 7.96
CA PRO A 211 16.55 -16.46 8.83
C PRO A 211 15.54 -17.61 8.71
N VAL A 212 16.01 -18.83 8.93
CA VAL A 212 15.20 -20.03 8.76
C VAL A 212 14.14 -20.10 9.85
N SER A 213 12.86 -20.14 9.47
CA SER A 213 11.72 -20.36 10.37
C SER A 213 11.65 -21.83 10.82
N PRO A 214 11.27 -22.15 12.08
CA PRO A 214 10.98 -23.53 12.46
C PRO A 214 9.82 -24.13 11.63
N LEU A 215 8.92 -23.28 11.11
CA LEU A 215 7.80 -23.69 10.29
C LEU A 215 8.19 -24.07 8.85
N SER A 216 9.38 -23.72 8.37
CA SER A 216 9.87 -24.19 7.06
C SER A 216 10.58 -25.55 7.11
N LEU A 217 10.90 -26.05 8.30
CA LEU A 217 11.66 -27.28 8.47
C LEU A 217 10.80 -28.54 8.54
N SER A 218 11.34 -29.65 8.03
CA SER A 218 10.80 -30.99 8.33
C SER A 218 11.02 -31.34 9.81
N THR A 219 10.24 -32.28 10.36
CA THR A 219 10.36 -32.72 11.76
C THR A 219 11.79 -33.14 12.14
N LYS A 220 12.50 -33.84 11.25
CA LYS A 220 13.90 -34.25 11.48
C LYS A 220 14.84 -33.05 11.59
N GLN A 221 14.70 -32.06 10.70
CA GLN A 221 15.51 -30.85 10.71
C GLN A 221 15.19 -29.97 11.91
N LEU A 222 13.92 -29.88 12.29
CA LEU A 222 13.44 -29.13 13.44
C LEU A 222 14.07 -29.66 14.74
N LYS A 223 14.00 -30.98 14.98
CA LYS A 223 14.66 -31.64 16.12
C LYS A 223 16.18 -31.41 16.16
N LYS A 224 16.82 -31.32 14.99
CA LYS A 224 18.26 -31.05 14.90
C LYS A 224 18.59 -29.60 15.24
N SER A 225 17.77 -28.64 14.82
CA SER A 225 18.13 -27.22 14.79
C SER A 225 17.50 -26.40 15.93
N TYR A 226 16.48 -26.93 16.61
CA TYR A 226 15.72 -26.22 17.63
C TYR A 226 15.53 -27.02 18.92
N TYR A 227 15.50 -26.30 20.05
CA TYR A 227 14.77 -26.71 21.25
C TYR A 227 13.31 -26.24 21.13
N MET A 228 12.37 -27.08 21.57
CA MET A 228 10.94 -26.79 21.54
C MET A 228 10.35 -26.98 22.93
N ASP A 229 9.69 -25.94 23.45
CA ASP A 229 9.04 -25.95 24.76
C ASP A 229 7.54 -25.68 24.60
N LEU A 230 6.71 -26.41 25.35
CA LEU A 230 5.29 -26.06 25.53
C LEU A 230 5.21 -25.07 26.69
N LEU A 231 4.86 -23.82 26.40
CA LEU A 231 4.79 -22.74 27.40
C LEU A 231 3.44 -22.68 28.09
N LYS A 232 2.34 -22.81 27.33
CA LYS A 232 0.98 -22.68 27.84
C LYS A 232 0.04 -23.63 27.09
N GLN A 233 -1.00 -24.08 27.78
CA GLN A 233 -2.15 -24.72 27.18
C GLN A 233 -3.42 -24.18 27.82
N TYR A 234 -4.40 -23.79 27.01
CA TYR A 234 -5.66 -23.24 27.49
C TYR A 234 -6.80 -23.56 26.52
N ARG A 235 -8.03 -23.25 26.92
CA ARG A 235 -9.19 -23.27 26.03
C ARG A 235 -9.61 -21.85 25.67
N ASP A 236 -9.87 -21.61 24.39
CA ASP A 236 -10.35 -20.32 23.92
C ASP A 236 -11.88 -20.16 24.13
N GLU A 237 -12.42 -19.03 23.70
CA GLU A 237 -13.85 -18.72 23.80
C GLU A 237 -14.76 -19.70 23.05
N ASN A 238 -14.25 -20.33 21.99
CA ASN A 238 -14.94 -21.37 21.22
C ASN A 238 -14.78 -22.75 21.86
N ARG A 239 -14.13 -22.83 23.03
CA ARG A 239 -13.73 -24.06 23.75
C ARG A 239 -12.69 -24.89 23.00
N ASP A 240 -12.02 -24.32 22.00
CA ASP A 240 -10.93 -24.99 21.30
C ASP A 240 -9.69 -25.04 22.20
N SER A 241 -8.97 -26.16 22.15
CA SER A 241 -7.67 -26.28 22.82
C SER A 241 -6.66 -25.42 22.07
N VAL A 242 -5.96 -24.55 22.78
CA VAL A 242 -4.88 -23.71 22.26
C VAL A 242 -3.60 -24.03 23.02
N VAL A 243 -2.51 -24.24 22.28
CA VAL A 243 -1.17 -24.45 22.84
C VAL A 243 -0.23 -23.34 22.38
N VAL A 244 0.67 -22.92 23.27
CA VAL A 244 1.72 -21.95 22.98
C VAL A 244 3.06 -22.66 23.00
N LEU A 245 3.73 -22.69 21.85
CA LEU A 245 5.01 -23.36 21.66
C LEU A 245 6.12 -22.34 21.48
N ASN A 246 7.27 -22.58 22.12
CA ASN A 246 8.47 -21.77 21.97
C ASN A 246 9.55 -22.57 21.25
N PHE A 247 10.24 -21.92 20.31
CA PHE A 247 11.32 -22.48 19.52
C PHE A 247 12.56 -21.63 19.69
N VAL A 248 13.59 -22.21 20.32
CA VAL A 248 14.90 -21.58 20.49
C VAL A 248 15.89 -22.30 19.59
N PRO A 249 16.58 -21.61 18.67
CA PRO A 249 17.55 -22.26 17.82
C PRO A 249 18.74 -22.75 18.67
N LYS A 250 19.26 -23.94 18.35
CA LYS A 250 20.47 -24.48 18.98
C LYS A 250 21.73 -23.76 18.48
N ASP A 251 21.61 -23.05 17.37
CA ASP A 251 22.63 -22.22 16.76
C ASP A 251 22.34 -20.74 17.06
N SER A 252 23.33 -20.03 17.58
CA SER A 252 23.27 -18.60 17.90
C SER A 252 23.85 -17.68 16.81
N SER A 253 24.23 -18.23 15.64
CA SER A 253 24.85 -17.48 14.54
C SER A 253 23.95 -16.42 13.90
N GLY A 254 22.64 -16.44 14.16
CA GLY A 254 21.68 -15.56 13.49
C GLY A 254 21.11 -16.11 12.18
N THR A 255 21.39 -17.38 11.87
CA THR A 255 20.85 -18.10 10.71
C THR A 255 19.39 -18.52 10.89
N PHE A 256 18.93 -18.61 12.14
CA PHE A 256 17.60 -19.10 12.51
C PHE A 256 16.81 -18.03 13.27
N PHE A 257 15.49 -18.02 13.12
CA PHE A 257 14.62 -17.23 13.98
C PHE A 257 14.45 -17.92 15.33
N THR A 258 14.34 -17.17 16.41
CA THR A 258 13.59 -17.62 17.60
C THR A 258 12.10 -17.43 17.31
N ALA A 259 11.25 -18.37 17.69
CA ALA A 259 9.82 -18.29 17.40
C ALA A 259 8.91 -18.65 18.58
N GLN A 260 7.77 -17.99 18.67
CA GLN A 260 6.66 -18.39 19.53
C GLN A 260 5.39 -18.58 18.70
N LEU A 261 4.72 -19.72 18.85
CA LEU A 261 3.55 -20.11 18.07
C LEU A 261 2.34 -20.29 18.98
N TRP A 262 1.24 -19.62 18.68
CA TRP A 262 -0.08 -19.93 19.23
C TRP A 262 -0.80 -20.82 18.23
N VAL A 263 -1.14 -22.03 18.65
CA VAL A 263 -1.70 -23.06 17.78
C VAL A 263 -3.06 -23.48 18.32
N ASN A 264 -4.09 -23.38 17.48
CA ASN A 264 -5.37 -24.00 17.78
C ASN A 264 -5.23 -25.50 17.52
N GLU A 265 -5.14 -26.27 18.59
CA GLU A 265 -4.98 -27.71 18.56
C GLU A 265 -6.26 -28.42 18.12
N THR A 266 -7.45 -27.90 18.40
CA THR A 266 -8.71 -28.53 17.97
C THR A 266 -8.86 -28.45 16.45
N GLN A 267 -8.70 -27.25 15.90
CA GLN A 267 -8.90 -26.95 14.47
C GLN A 267 -7.61 -27.15 13.66
N LYS A 268 -6.48 -27.43 14.31
CA LYS A 268 -5.18 -27.70 13.67
C LYS A 268 -4.73 -26.55 12.77
N TYR A 269 -4.64 -25.32 13.30
CA TYR A 269 -4.06 -24.19 12.55
C TYR A 269 -3.24 -23.24 13.45
N LEU A 270 -2.37 -22.45 12.83
CA LEU A 270 -1.60 -21.41 13.51
C LEU A 270 -2.49 -20.18 13.71
N MET A 271 -2.65 -19.68 14.93
CA MET A 271 -3.40 -18.46 15.23
C MET A 271 -2.49 -17.22 15.21
N LYS A 272 -1.29 -17.36 15.76
CA LYS A 272 -0.28 -16.30 15.82
C LYS A 272 1.13 -16.89 15.77
N VAL A 273 2.03 -16.18 15.12
CA VAL A 273 3.45 -16.51 15.06
C VAL A 273 4.26 -15.25 15.33
N GLU A 274 5.14 -15.32 16.32
CA GLU A 274 6.16 -14.31 16.57
C GLU A 274 7.52 -14.88 16.16
N LEU A 275 8.30 -14.11 15.41
CA LEU A 275 9.64 -14.43 14.96
C LEU A 275 10.59 -13.31 15.39
N SER A 276 11.76 -13.66 15.93
CA SER A 276 12.78 -12.67 16.28
C SER A 276 14.19 -13.16 15.94
N CYS A 277 15.03 -12.24 15.49
CA CYS A 277 16.45 -12.48 15.25
C CYS A 277 17.22 -11.19 15.48
N LEU A 278 18.12 -11.15 16.47
CA LEU A 278 18.84 -9.92 16.85
C LEU A 278 19.98 -9.56 15.87
N ASN A 279 20.52 -10.57 15.19
CA ASN A 279 21.65 -10.47 14.26
C ASN A 279 21.39 -11.34 13.03
N ALA A 280 20.44 -10.96 12.19
CA ALA A 280 20.06 -11.76 11.03
C ALA A 280 21.21 -11.82 10.01
N THR A 281 21.68 -13.03 9.69
CA THR A 281 22.72 -13.26 8.66
C THR A 281 22.16 -13.26 7.24
N ARG A 282 20.84 -13.45 7.12
CA ARG A 282 20.07 -13.35 5.88
C ARG A 282 18.99 -12.28 6.06
N HIS A 283 18.95 -11.30 5.17
CA HIS A 283 17.92 -10.26 5.16
C HIS A 283 17.75 -9.71 3.72
N PRO A 284 16.58 -9.15 3.37
CA PRO A 284 16.34 -8.60 2.03
C PRO A 284 16.90 -7.17 1.84
N PHE A 285 17.39 -6.53 2.90
CA PHE A 285 17.80 -5.13 2.85
C PHE A 285 19.14 -4.92 2.15
N LEU A 286 19.19 -3.89 1.32
CA LEU A 286 20.39 -3.44 0.61
C LEU A 286 20.66 -1.97 0.95
N PRO A 287 21.93 -1.55 1.05
CA PRO A 287 22.24 -0.14 1.16
C PRO A 287 21.80 0.61 -0.10
N LEU A 288 21.36 1.86 0.05
CA LEU A 288 20.87 2.67 -1.06
C LEU A 288 21.98 2.95 -2.10
N PHE A 289 23.24 2.97 -1.63
CA PHE A 289 24.41 3.23 -2.45
C PHE A 289 25.47 2.16 -2.24
N GLN A 290 26.18 1.82 -3.31
CA GLN A 290 27.21 0.76 -3.29
C GLN A 290 28.39 1.05 -2.32
N THR A 291 28.58 2.30 -1.93
CA THR A 291 29.63 2.73 -0.99
C THR A 291 29.19 2.74 0.47
N ASP A 292 27.90 2.54 0.72
CA ASP A 292 27.34 2.41 2.07
C ASP A 292 27.28 0.93 2.47
N SER A 293 27.11 0.63 3.76
CA SER A 293 26.99 -0.74 4.24
C SER A 293 25.94 -0.89 5.34
N ILE A 294 25.37 -2.08 5.45
CA ILE A 294 24.53 -2.49 6.57
C ILE A 294 25.37 -3.40 7.46
N ASN A 295 25.64 -2.96 8.69
CA ASN A 295 26.50 -3.71 9.62
C ASN A 295 25.73 -4.77 10.39
N GLN A 296 24.46 -4.50 10.71
CA GLN A 296 23.61 -5.39 11.49
C GLN A 296 22.15 -5.16 11.13
N VAL A 297 21.38 -6.25 11.12
CA VAL A 297 19.93 -6.25 11.01
C VAL A 297 19.34 -7.06 12.15
N ALA A 298 18.45 -6.43 12.91
CA ALA A 298 17.56 -7.12 13.84
C ALA A 298 16.15 -7.18 13.24
N LEU A 299 15.47 -8.30 13.38
CA LEU A 299 14.12 -8.54 12.90
C LEU A 299 13.22 -8.92 14.09
N GLN A 300 12.02 -8.35 14.13
CA GLN A 300 10.96 -8.72 15.05
C GLN A 300 9.64 -8.68 14.29
N ILE A 301 9.06 -9.86 14.07
CA ILE A 301 7.93 -10.03 13.15
C ILE A 301 6.82 -10.75 13.89
N THR A 302 5.61 -10.21 13.85
CA THR A 302 4.41 -10.85 14.39
C THR A 302 3.40 -11.05 13.28
N ARG A 303 2.86 -12.26 13.13
CA ARG A 303 1.79 -12.58 12.17
C ARG A 303 0.60 -13.17 12.90
N THR A 304 -0.60 -12.80 12.48
CA THR A 304 -1.83 -13.46 12.94
C THR A 304 -2.63 -14.00 11.77
N PHE A 305 -3.42 -15.01 12.08
CA PHE A 305 -4.20 -15.77 11.11
C PHE A 305 -5.59 -16.00 11.68
N ALA A 306 -6.58 -16.00 10.80
CA ALA A 306 -7.94 -16.36 11.13
C ALA A 306 -8.32 -17.66 10.40
N ALA A 307 -9.36 -18.34 10.87
CA ALA A 307 -9.88 -19.53 10.23
C ALA A 307 -11.29 -19.27 9.67
N THR A 308 -11.49 -19.55 8.39
CA THR A 308 -12.81 -19.53 7.74
C THR A 308 -13.11 -20.93 7.25
N GLY A 309 -14.22 -21.52 7.69
CA GLY A 309 -14.54 -22.92 7.35
C GLY A 309 -13.49 -23.93 7.84
N GLY A 310 -12.78 -23.61 8.93
CA GLY A 310 -11.73 -24.47 9.52
C GLY A 310 -10.36 -24.40 8.82
N GLN A 311 -10.23 -23.61 7.74
CA GLN A 311 -8.96 -23.40 7.06
C GLN A 311 -8.37 -22.04 7.41
N ALA A 312 -7.07 -22.02 7.72
CA ALA A 312 -6.39 -20.78 8.06
C ALA A 312 -6.06 -19.92 6.85
N HIS A 313 -6.14 -18.61 7.06
CA HIS A 313 -5.70 -17.58 6.14
C HIS A 313 -4.98 -16.44 6.88
N PHE A 314 -4.06 -15.78 6.18
CA PHE A 314 -3.37 -14.57 6.63
C PHE A 314 -4.34 -13.45 6.98
N GLN A 315 -4.11 -12.79 8.12
CA GLN A 315 -4.88 -11.61 8.53
C GLN A 315 -4.00 -10.36 8.69
N HIS A 316 -2.87 -10.50 9.38
CA HIS A 316 -2.06 -9.35 9.79
C HIS A 316 -0.58 -9.68 9.91
N ILE A 317 0.26 -8.68 9.67
CA ILE A 317 1.68 -8.70 10.01
C ILE A 317 2.14 -7.35 10.58
N ASP A 318 2.86 -7.43 11.69
CA ASP A 318 3.75 -6.39 12.21
C ASP A 318 5.18 -6.80 11.84
N PHE A 319 5.83 -6.02 10.99
CA PHE A 319 7.16 -6.27 10.45
C PHE A 319 8.11 -5.19 10.97
N GLY A 320 8.64 -5.45 12.16
CA GLY A 320 9.63 -4.62 12.83
C GLY A 320 11.05 -5.02 12.43
N TYR A 321 11.89 -4.01 12.18
CA TYR A 321 13.32 -4.23 11.96
C TYR A 321 14.16 -3.06 12.45
N LYS A 322 15.40 -3.35 12.84
CA LYS A 322 16.42 -2.36 13.16
C LYS A 322 17.64 -2.58 12.29
N VAL A 323 18.17 -1.50 11.71
CA VAL A 323 19.36 -1.52 10.86
C VAL A 323 20.43 -0.63 11.48
N ILE A 324 21.63 -1.16 11.65
CA ILE A 324 22.82 -0.36 11.90
C ILE A 324 23.45 -0.04 10.55
N TYR A 325 23.15 1.16 10.04
CA TYR A 325 23.57 1.62 8.73
C TYR A 325 24.85 2.43 8.83
N LYS A 326 25.83 2.14 7.97
CA LYS A 326 27.06 2.92 7.85
C LYS A 326 27.09 3.59 6.48
N SER A 327 27.07 4.92 6.47
CA SER A 327 27.12 5.70 5.24
C SER A 327 28.55 5.87 4.72
N ARG A 328 28.69 6.29 3.46
CA ARG A 328 29.98 6.61 2.81
C ARG A 328 30.83 7.64 3.54
N ASP A 329 30.21 8.54 4.31
CA ASP A 329 30.92 9.50 5.19
C ASP A 329 31.28 8.91 6.56
N LYS A 330 31.23 7.57 6.68
CA LYS A 330 31.60 6.77 7.85
C LYS A 330 30.73 7.03 9.10
N LYS A 331 29.62 7.76 8.97
CA LYS A 331 28.64 7.93 10.04
C LYS A 331 27.82 6.66 10.20
N VAL A 332 27.43 6.37 11.43
CA VAL A 332 26.61 5.22 11.79
C VAL A 332 25.25 5.72 12.26
N TYR A 333 24.19 5.12 11.73
CA TYR A 333 22.82 5.43 12.09
C TYR A 333 22.14 4.17 12.59
N GLN A 334 21.41 4.29 13.70
CA GLN A 334 20.51 3.25 14.15
C GLN A 334 19.10 3.62 13.67
N VAL A 335 18.59 2.86 12.70
CA VAL A 335 17.25 3.06 12.17
C VAL A 335 16.35 1.96 12.69
N ALA A 336 15.24 2.32 13.32
CA ALA A 336 14.18 1.39 13.69
C ALA A 336 12.96 1.65 12.81
N THR A 337 12.43 0.62 12.18
CA THR A 337 11.24 0.71 11.34
C THR A 337 10.21 -0.30 11.84
N ASN A 338 8.95 0.11 11.87
CA ASN A 338 7.83 -0.80 11.96
C ASN A 338 6.89 -0.61 10.76
N ALA A 339 6.62 -1.70 10.04
CA ALA A 339 5.65 -1.76 8.97
C ALA A 339 4.50 -2.69 9.38
N VAL A 340 3.28 -2.18 9.32
CA VAL A 340 2.06 -2.91 9.67
C VAL A 340 1.22 -3.11 8.43
N LEU A 341 0.76 -4.33 8.22
CA LEU A 341 -0.15 -4.67 7.13
C LEU A 341 -1.32 -5.47 7.67
N TYR A 342 -2.54 -5.02 7.34
CA TYR A 342 -3.79 -5.65 7.77
C TYR A 342 -4.70 -5.93 6.57
N ALA A 343 -5.07 -7.20 6.39
CA ALA A 343 -6.00 -7.66 5.37
C ALA A 343 -7.44 -7.64 5.91
N TYR A 344 -8.36 -7.08 5.14
CA TYR A 344 -9.77 -6.93 5.51
C TYR A 344 -10.67 -7.03 4.27
N ASP A 345 -11.98 -7.15 4.49
CA ASP A 345 -12.95 -7.22 3.39
C ASP A 345 -12.62 -8.35 2.38
N PHE A 346 -12.30 -9.55 2.88
CA PHE A 346 -11.97 -10.74 2.07
C PHE A 346 -13.05 -11.01 1.01
N GLY A 347 -12.61 -11.35 -0.19
CA GLY A 347 -13.45 -11.51 -1.38
C GLY A 347 -13.82 -10.20 -2.09
N LYS A 348 -13.47 -9.03 -1.53
CA LYS A 348 -13.64 -7.72 -2.15
C LYS A 348 -12.29 -7.13 -2.57
N ALA A 349 -12.35 -6.23 -3.54
CA ALA A 349 -11.19 -5.55 -4.09
C ALA A 349 -11.53 -4.08 -4.37
N PHE A 350 -10.54 -3.21 -4.24
CA PHE A 350 -10.56 -1.90 -4.87
C PHE A 350 -10.55 -2.04 -6.40
N TRP A 351 -11.22 -1.12 -7.08
CA TRP A 351 -10.90 -0.88 -8.48
C TRP A 351 -9.51 -0.23 -8.55
N LEU A 352 -8.55 -0.91 -9.17
CA LEU A 352 -7.17 -0.44 -9.23
C LEU A 352 -7.00 0.65 -10.29
N PRO A 353 -6.17 1.68 -10.04
CA PRO A 353 -5.86 2.69 -11.04
C PRO A 353 -5.32 2.06 -12.32
N LYS A 354 -5.78 2.55 -13.47
CA LYS A 354 -5.29 2.15 -14.78
C LYS A 354 -4.10 3.03 -15.11
N PHE A 355 -2.91 2.47 -14.90
CA PHE A 355 -1.63 3.06 -15.28
C PHE A 355 -0.59 1.96 -15.42
N GLU A 356 -0.04 1.79 -16.62
CA GLU A 356 0.99 0.78 -16.85
C GLU A 356 2.35 1.27 -16.35
N PHE A 357 2.83 0.67 -15.27
CA PHE A 357 4.20 0.87 -14.79
C PHE A 357 5.20 0.12 -15.66
N THR A 358 6.37 0.70 -15.89
CA THR A 358 7.50 -0.03 -16.48
C THR A 358 7.88 -1.17 -15.54
N ALA A 359 8.19 -2.36 -16.07
CA ALA A 359 8.47 -3.56 -15.26
C ALA A 359 9.62 -3.37 -14.25
N GLU A 360 10.51 -2.41 -14.50
CA GLU A 360 11.64 -2.03 -13.65
C GLU A 360 11.23 -1.16 -12.43
N VAL A 361 9.99 -0.66 -12.39
CA VAL A 361 9.48 0.15 -11.28
C VAL A 361 8.90 -0.75 -10.20
N THR A 362 9.74 -1.16 -9.26
CA THR A 362 9.33 -1.95 -8.10
C THR A 362 9.10 -1.11 -6.83
N ASP A 363 9.80 0.02 -6.71
CA ASP A 363 9.79 0.97 -5.58
C ASP A 363 8.40 1.57 -5.29
N ASP A 364 7.97 1.48 -4.02
CA ASP A 364 6.68 1.99 -3.54
C ASP A 364 6.56 3.52 -3.74
N PHE A 365 7.62 4.27 -3.49
CA PHE A 365 7.62 5.73 -3.63
C PHE A 365 7.45 6.15 -5.09
N ARG A 366 8.07 5.42 -6.03
CA ARG A 366 7.89 5.71 -7.46
C ARG A 366 6.46 5.43 -7.90
N LYS A 367 5.86 4.33 -7.44
CA LYS A 367 4.46 4.00 -7.74
C LYS A 367 3.50 5.04 -7.19
N ILE A 368 3.69 5.46 -5.94
CA ILE A 368 2.89 6.51 -5.29
C ILE A 368 2.97 7.82 -6.08
N ASN A 369 4.17 8.23 -6.49
CA ASN A 369 4.39 9.49 -7.19
C ASN A 369 3.99 9.49 -8.67
N ALA A 370 3.85 8.33 -9.30
CA ALA A 370 3.34 8.23 -10.67
C ALA A 370 1.83 8.54 -10.74
N MET A 371 1.14 8.40 -9.61
CA MET A 371 -0.29 8.66 -9.49
C MET A 371 -0.54 10.09 -9.00
N PRO A 372 -1.54 10.80 -9.52
CA PRO A 372 -1.99 12.05 -8.93
C PRO A 372 -2.40 11.87 -7.46
N TYR A 373 -2.12 12.87 -6.62
CA TYR A 373 -2.54 12.82 -5.23
C TYR A 373 -4.07 12.88 -5.11
N GLN A 374 -4.66 11.85 -4.51
CA GLN A 374 -6.11 11.72 -4.36
C GLN A 374 -6.61 12.35 -3.05
N ALA A 375 -6.57 13.67 -2.93
CA ALA A 375 -6.99 14.39 -1.72
C ALA A 375 -8.39 13.98 -1.23
N TYR A 376 -9.36 13.94 -2.14
CA TYR A 376 -10.74 13.56 -1.82
C TYR A 376 -10.84 12.13 -1.27
N PHE A 377 -10.06 11.18 -1.80
CA PHE A 377 -9.98 9.84 -1.23
C PHE A 377 -9.49 9.93 0.21
N TRP A 378 -8.35 10.55 0.47
CA TRP A 378 -7.76 10.61 1.82
C TRP A 378 -8.65 11.31 2.85
N GLU A 379 -9.34 12.37 2.44
CA GLU A 379 -10.25 13.16 3.27
C GLU A 379 -11.59 12.47 3.57
N ASN A 380 -12.11 11.66 2.63
CA ASN A 380 -13.51 11.19 2.69
C ASN A 380 -13.67 9.66 2.71
N ASN A 381 -12.60 8.88 2.52
CA ASN A 381 -12.72 7.42 2.54
C ASN A 381 -12.99 6.89 3.95
N GLN A 382 -13.88 5.90 4.03
CA GLN A 382 -14.20 5.14 5.24
C GLN A 382 -13.49 3.78 5.27
N GLU A 383 -12.41 3.63 4.51
CA GLU A 383 -11.64 2.39 4.50
C GLU A 383 -10.95 2.19 5.85
N LEU A 384 -10.65 0.93 6.19
CA LEU A 384 -9.97 0.60 7.43
C LEU A 384 -8.61 1.30 7.47
N LYS A 385 -8.38 2.06 8.54
CA LYS A 385 -7.11 2.73 8.86
C LYS A 385 -6.75 2.42 10.30
N LEU A 386 -5.46 2.24 10.55
CA LEU A 386 -4.91 2.24 11.90
C LEU A 386 -4.84 3.68 12.42
N ASN A 387 -5.99 4.17 12.84
CA ASN A 387 -6.10 5.51 13.41
C ASN A 387 -5.21 5.63 14.65
N ASP A 388 -4.71 6.82 14.91
CA ASP A 388 -3.96 7.17 16.10
C ASP A 388 -4.67 8.20 16.95
N GLN A 389 -4.31 8.20 18.23
CA GLN A 389 -4.86 9.16 19.17
C GLN A 389 -4.33 10.55 18.79
N GLN A 390 -5.17 11.57 18.84
CA GLN A 390 -4.80 12.97 18.52
C GLN A 390 -4.36 13.23 17.07
N ASN A 391 -4.57 12.29 16.14
CA ASN A 391 -4.21 12.42 14.73
C ASN A 391 -2.70 12.66 14.49
N GLN A 392 -1.81 11.95 15.19
CA GLN A 392 -0.34 12.15 15.07
C GLN A 392 0.16 11.97 13.63
N ASN A 393 -0.40 11.02 12.87
CA ASN A 393 -0.08 10.80 11.46
C ASN A 393 -0.36 12.06 10.65
N GLU A 394 -1.56 12.64 10.79
CA GLU A 394 -1.93 13.89 10.11
C GLU A 394 -1.05 15.06 10.58
N GLN A 395 -0.71 15.14 11.87
CA GLN A 395 0.24 16.15 12.37
C GLN A 395 1.62 15.99 11.72
N PHE A 396 2.10 14.76 11.53
CA PHE A 396 3.37 14.49 10.86
C PHE A 396 3.36 14.92 9.39
N PHE A 397 2.28 14.60 8.65
CA PHE A 397 2.09 15.05 7.26
C PHE A 397 2.08 16.58 7.14
N ASN A 398 1.41 17.26 8.07
CA ASN A 398 1.21 18.71 8.03
C ASN A 398 2.31 19.52 8.73
N SER A 399 3.31 18.85 9.32
CA SER A 399 4.40 19.51 10.04
C SER A 399 5.27 20.36 9.10
N PRO A 400 5.74 21.55 9.55
CA PRO A 400 6.63 22.39 8.76
C PRO A 400 7.93 21.65 8.39
N GLY A 401 8.33 21.74 7.13
CA GLY A 401 9.54 21.08 6.63
C GLY A 401 9.37 19.60 6.30
N THR A 402 8.19 19.02 6.52
CA THR A 402 7.84 17.69 6.01
C THR A 402 7.80 17.71 4.49
N MET A 403 8.52 16.79 3.88
CA MET A 403 8.41 16.49 2.46
C MET A 403 7.36 15.41 2.24
N THR A 404 6.43 15.63 1.34
CA THR A 404 5.38 14.65 1.00
C THR A 404 5.50 14.20 -0.44
N ASN A 405 4.71 13.22 -0.87
CA ASN A 405 4.60 12.85 -2.28
C ASN A 405 4.24 14.02 -3.22
N GLN A 406 3.65 15.11 -2.70
CA GLN A 406 3.37 16.30 -3.49
C GLN A 406 4.62 17.20 -3.66
N THR A 407 5.58 17.13 -2.74
CA THR A 407 6.78 17.99 -2.71
C THR A 407 8.08 17.23 -2.93
N ALA A 408 8.04 15.91 -3.09
CA ALA A 408 9.21 15.02 -3.13
C ALA A 408 10.23 15.32 -4.25
N PHE A 409 9.76 15.94 -5.34
CA PHE A 409 10.59 16.35 -6.48
C PHE A 409 10.78 17.86 -6.56
N SER A 410 10.21 18.61 -5.61
CA SER A 410 10.43 20.06 -5.53
C SER A 410 11.79 20.34 -4.90
N LYS A 411 12.52 21.30 -5.49
CA LYS A 411 13.76 21.79 -4.90
C LYS A 411 13.49 22.36 -3.51
N ASN A 412 14.32 22.02 -2.54
CA ASN A 412 14.28 22.59 -1.20
C ASN A 412 15.71 22.73 -0.63
N ALA A 413 15.80 23.26 0.59
CA ALA A 413 17.09 23.52 1.25
C ALA A 413 17.96 22.26 1.44
N TYR A 414 17.35 21.08 1.50
CA TYR A 414 18.04 19.81 1.76
C TYR A 414 18.32 19.03 0.47
N THR A 415 17.42 19.09 -0.52
CA THR A 415 17.55 18.37 -1.80
C THR A 415 17.43 19.34 -2.99
N PRO A 416 18.54 19.96 -3.43
CA PRO A 416 18.55 20.91 -4.55
C PRO A 416 18.11 20.30 -5.90
N LYS A 417 18.09 18.95 -5.99
CA LYS A 417 17.68 18.17 -7.15
C LYS A 417 16.46 17.25 -6.89
N GLY A 418 15.82 17.33 -5.71
CA GLY A 418 14.81 16.36 -5.26
C GLY A 418 15.42 15.08 -4.67
N ILE A 419 14.61 14.22 -4.02
CA ILE A 419 15.08 12.95 -3.43
C ILE A 419 15.10 11.80 -4.45
N LEU A 420 14.22 11.87 -5.46
CA LEU A 420 14.10 10.85 -6.50
C LEU A 420 14.46 11.47 -7.85
N GLU A 421 15.31 10.77 -8.60
CA GLU A 421 15.64 11.12 -9.97
C GLU A 421 14.42 10.90 -10.89
N HIS A 422 14.28 11.77 -11.90
CA HIS A 422 13.30 11.65 -12.98
C HIS A 422 11.84 11.41 -12.52
N PRO A 423 11.14 12.42 -11.97
CA PRO A 423 9.72 12.30 -11.67
C PRO A 423 8.89 11.98 -12.91
N TYR A 424 7.84 11.16 -12.73
CA TYR A 424 6.69 11.21 -13.62
C TYR A 424 6.20 12.66 -13.67
N VAL A 425 6.06 13.21 -14.88
CA VAL A 425 5.69 14.61 -15.05
C VAL A 425 4.23 14.68 -15.47
N PHE A 426 3.40 15.28 -14.63
CA PHE A 426 2.00 15.54 -14.96
C PHE A 426 1.89 16.73 -15.91
N TRP A 427 0.93 16.66 -16.83
CA TRP A 427 0.69 17.75 -17.77
C TRP A 427 0.31 19.04 -17.03
N THR A 428 0.99 20.12 -17.39
CA THR A 428 0.67 21.49 -16.96
C THR A 428 0.91 22.43 -18.14
N ARG A 429 0.60 23.72 -17.97
CA ARG A 429 0.98 24.74 -18.97
C ARG A 429 2.50 24.96 -19.03
N ASN A 430 3.27 24.51 -18.05
CA ASN A 430 4.74 24.55 -18.10
C ASN A 430 5.27 23.52 -19.09
N ARG A 431 6.29 23.88 -19.86
CA ARG A 431 6.82 23.05 -20.93
C ARG A 431 7.91 22.10 -20.41
N LEU A 432 7.86 20.86 -20.89
CA LEU A 432 8.92 19.89 -20.68
C LEU A 432 10.22 20.42 -21.30
N SER A 433 11.29 20.37 -20.50
CA SER A 433 12.65 20.64 -20.94
C SER A 433 13.51 19.40 -20.72
N PHE A 434 14.32 19.04 -21.71
CA PHE A 434 15.33 17.98 -21.59
C PHE A 434 16.66 18.60 -21.18
N THR A 435 17.09 18.41 -19.94
CA THR A 435 18.43 18.85 -19.49
C THR A 435 19.36 17.63 -19.42
N GLY A 436 20.28 17.50 -20.37
CA GLY A 436 21.31 16.44 -20.41
C GLY A 436 20.93 15.22 -21.25
N GLN A 437 21.95 14.46 -21.70
CA GLN A 437 21.77 13.17 -22.36
C GLN A 437 21.08 12.21 -21.38
N TYR A 438 19.94 11.66 -21.79
CA TYR A 438 19.24 10.57 -21.08
C TYR A 438 20.04 9.27 -21.27
N GLU A 439 21.22 9.17 -20.64
CA GLU A 439 21.90 7.91 -20.47
C GLU A 439 21.34 7.24 -19.21
N LEU A 440 20.55 6.20 -19.41
CA LEU A 440 20.22 5.25 -18.35
C LEU A 440 21.53 4.57 -17.92
N GLU A 441 22.17 5.05 -16.85
CA GLU A 441 23.18 4.27 -16.14
C GLU A 441 22.49 3.03 -15.56
N GLY A 442 22.65 1.88 -16.22
CA GLY A 442 22.06 0.62 -15.79
C GLY A 442 22.20 -0.54 -16.77
N ALA A 443 22.48 -0.27 -18.05
CA ALA A 443 22.72 -1.32 -19.05
C ALA A 443 24.22 -1.64 -19.21
N SER A 444 24.97 -1.79 -18.11
CA SER A 444 26.33 -2.33 -18.17
C SER A 444 26.29 -3.85 -18.28
N GLY A 445 25.83 -4.34 -19.43
CA GLY A 445 25.87 -5.75 -19.81
C GLY A 445 26.12 -5.87 -21.30
N ASN A 446 27.41 -6.01 -21.68
CA ASN A 446 27.90 -6.35 -23.03
C ASN A 446 26.92 -6.11 -24.20
N ILE A 447 26.74 -4.84 -24.59
CA ILE A 447 25.89 -4.42 -25.72
C ILE A 447 26.72 -4.28 -27.02
N ALA A 448 27.75 -5.11 -27.21
CA ALA A 448 28.49 -5.11 -28.48
C ALA A 448 27.70 -5.77 -29.64
N GLY A 449 26.56 -6.42 -29.36
CA GLY A 449 25.81 -7.21 -30.35
C GLY A 449 24.32 -6.87 -30.55
N LYS A 450 23.75 -5.89 -29.81
CA LYS A 450 22.31 -5.52 -29.91
C LYS A 450 22.02 -4.12 -30.46
N ALA A 451 23.06 -3.35 -30.79
CA ALA A 451 22.94 -1.92 -31.13
C ALA A 451 22.25 -1.60 -32.47
N ALA A 452 21.87 -2.60 -33.28
CA ALA A 452 21.38 -2.39 -34.65
C ALA A 452 19.84 -2.29 -34.82
N LEU A 453 19.03 -2.42 -33.75
CA LEU A 453 17.57 -2.56 -33.87
C LEU A 453 16.71 -1.58 -33.04
N GLU A 454 17.30 -0.68 -32.24
CA GLU A 454 16.52 0.24 -31.41
C GLU A 454 16.24 1.57 -32.13
N LYS A 455 14.97 2.01 -32.15
CA LYS A 455 14.58 3.35 -32.63
C LYS A 455 15.40 4.42 -31.89
N PRO A 456 15.83 5.51 -32.55
CA PRO A 456 16.70 6.53 -31.94
C PRO A 456 16.02 7.34 -30.82
N TYR A 457 14.70 7.23 -30.68
CA TYR A 457 13.94 7.81 -29.58
C TYR A 457 12.68 6.99 -29.28
N ARG A 458 12.17 7.15 -28.06
CA ARG A 458 10.84 6.75 -27.59
C ARG A 458 10.30 7.85 -26.69
N ILE A 459 9.08 8.30 -26.92
CA ILE A 459 8.40 9.28 -26.05
C ILE A 459 7.17 8.59 -25.49
N SER A 460 7.13 8.39 -24.18
CA SER A 460 6.05 7.72 -23.48
C SER A 460 5.23 8.73 -22.69
N ILE A 461 4.03 8.99 -23.17
CA ILE A 461 3.01 9.77 -22.48
C ILE A 461 1.79 8.87 -22.32
N LYS A 462 1.29 8.75 -21.10
CA LYS A 462 0.27 7.80 -20.69
C LYS A 462 -0.91 8.54 -20.09
N LEU A 463 -2.11 7.99 -20.29
CA LEU A 463 -3.26 8.39 -19.49
C LEU A 463 -3.28 7.60 -18.19
N PHE A 464 -3.57 8.31 -17.11
CA PHE A 464 -3.92 7.74 -15.82
C PHE A 464 -5.44 7.86 -15.64
N LEU A 465 -6.06 6.80 -15.11
CA LEU A 465 -7.44 6.82 -14.65
C LEU A 465 -7.54 6.11 -13.31
N ASP A 466 -8.19 6.76 -12.34
CA ASP A 466 -8.74 6.12 -11.16
C ASP A 466 -10.25 6.32 -11.05
N ALA A 467 -10.94 5.34 -10.47
CA ALA A 467 -12.36 5.39 -10.14
C ALA A 467 -12.60 4.80 -8.74
N THR A 468 -13.27 5.55 -7.89
CA THR A 468 -13.59 5.12 -6.51
C THR A 468 -15.03 5.49 -6.16
N PRO A 469 -15.87 4.51 -5.78
CA PRO A 469 -17.18 4.79 -5.20
C PRO A 469 -17.01 5.32 -3.77
N LEU A 470 -17.43 6.56 -3.51
CA LEU A 470 -17.40 7.20 -2.18
C LEU A 470 -18.73 7.88 -1.92
N ALA A 471 -19.30 7.66 -0.72
CA ALA A 471 -20.59 8.24 -0.30
C ALA A 471 -21.75 8.04 -1.31
N GLY A 472 -21.75 6.92 -2.04
CA GLY A 472 -22.78 6.61 -3.05
C GLY A 472 -22.57 7.28 -4.41
N GLN A 473 -21.50 8.06 -4.60
CA GLN A 473 -21.12 8.68 -5.86
C GLN A 473 -19.84 8.07 -6.42
N MET A 474 -19.73 7.99 -7.75
CA MET A 474 -18.48 7.60 -8.41
C MET A 474 -17.57 8.82 -8.56
N HIS A 475 -16.39 8.77 -7.93
CA HIS A 475 -15.36 9.78 -8.09
C HIS A 475 -14.30 9.26 -9.04
N THR A 476 -14.01 10.01 -10.10
CA THR A 476 -12.95 9.70 -11.05
C THR A 476 -11.80 10.69 -10.94
N ALA A 477 -10.58 10.21 -11.11
CA ALA A 477 -9.38 11.02 -11.22
C ALA A 477 -8.67 10.66 -12.52
N THR A 478 -8.31 11.64 -13.34
CA THR A 478 -7.55 11.39 -14.56
C THR A 478 -6.33 12.30 -14.62
N ALA A 479 -5.27 11.84 -15.28
CA ALA A 479 -4.11 12.68 -15.57
C ALA A 479 -3.41 12.27 -16.86
N THR A 480 -2.73 13.23 -17.48
CA THR A 480 -1.83 13.00 -18.60
C THR A 480 -0.42 13.01 -18.04
N VAL A 481 0.31 11.89 -18.19
CA VAL A 481 1.56 11.66 -17.48
C VAL A 481 2.68 11.35 -18.47
N PHE A 482 3.75 12.16 -18.46
CA PHE A 482 5.00 11.82 -19.14
C PHE A 482 5.80 10.85 -18.27
N ASP A 483 6.13 9.69 -18.84
CA ASP A 483 6.92 8.64 -18.21
C ASP A 483 8.39 8.77 -18.64
N PRO A 484 9.27 9.32 -17.78
CA PRO A 484 10.67 9.51 -18.13
C PRO A 484 11.46 8.19 -18.16
N LEU A 485 10.98 7.12 -17.50
CA LEU A 485 11.69 5.84 -17.45
C LEU A 485 11.48 5.03 -18.72
N SER A 486 10.32 5.21 -19.37
CA SER A 486 10.04 4.62 -20.68
C SER A 486 10.41 5.54 -21.85
N SER A 487 10.87 6.76 -21.59
CA SER A 487 11.19 7.75 -22.60
C SER A 487 12.70 7.94 -22.76
N TYR A 488 13.17 8.00 -24.00
CA TYR A 488 14.56 8.31 -24.31
C TYR A 488 14.66 9.05 -25.65
N TYR A 489 15.67 9.89 -25.80
CA TYR A 489 15.95 10.60 -27.05
C TYR A 489 17.46 10.69 -27.24
N ARG A 490 18.01 9.90 -28.18
CA ARG A 490 19.47 9.73 -28.38
C ARG A 490 20.06 10.66 -29.45
N LEU A 491 19.33 11.70 -29.82
CA LEU A 491 19.72 12.65 -30.87
C LEU A 491 19.83 14.07 -30.29
N PRO A 492 20.45 15.03 -31.00
CA PRO A 492 20.50 16.41 -30.55
C PRO A 492 19.11 16.99 -30.29
N VAL A 493 18.90 17.52 -29.09
CA VAL A 493 17.65 18.18 -28.71
C VAL A 493 17.71 19.63 -29.16
N THR A 494 16.86 20.01 -30.12
CA THR A 494 16.67 21.38 -30.59
C THR A 494 15.33 21.93 -30.12
N ASP A 495 15.10 23.24 -30.27
CA ASP A 495 13.79 23.86 -29.99
C ASP A 495 12.67 23.22 -30.84
N THR A 496 12.99 22.77 -32.05
CA THR A 496 12.06 22.01 -32.91
C THR A 496 11.64 20.69 -32.25
N VAL A 497 12.59 19.97 -31.67
CA VAL A 497 12.32 18.71 -30.95
C VAL A 497 11.53 18.98 -29.67
N LEU A 498 11.86 20.03 -28.92
CA LEU A 498 11.12 20.41 -27.72
C LEU A 498 9.67 20.80 -28.05
N CYS A 499 9.46 21.55 -29.13
CA CYS A 499 8.13 21.86 -29.65
C CYS A 499 7.37 20.58 -30.03
N PHE A 500 8.03 19.65 -30.70
CA PHE A 500 7.45 18.35 -31.05
C PHE A 500 7.01 17.56 -29.81
N VAL A 501 7.87 17.38 -28.81
CA VAL A 501 7.51 16.61 -27.60
C VAL A 501 6.39 17.29 -26.82
N ASN A 502 6.47 18.61 -26.61
CA ASN A 502 5.45 19.35 -25.85
C ASN A 502 4.11 19.38 -26.58
N LEU A 503 4.11 19.51 -27.91
CA LEU A 503 2.90 19.45 -28.70
C LEU A 503 2.24 18.06 -28.60
N TYR A 504 3.01 16.98 -28.64
CA TYR A 504 2.49 15.64 -28.40
C TYR A 504 1.87 15.50 -27.00
N PHE A 505 2.51 16.07 -25.98
CA PHE A 505 1.97 16.07 -24.61
C PHE A 505 0.63 16.80 -24.50
N ASP A 506 0.49 17.93 -25.18
CA ASP A 506 -0.76 18.67 -25.25
C ASP A 506 -1.87 17.91 -25.98
N LEU A 507 -1.53 17.13 -27.03
CA LEU A 507 -2.51 16.29 -27.72
C LEU A 507 -3.04 15.17 -26.81
N MET A 508 -2.17 14.54 -26.01
CA MET A 508 -2.60 13.56 -25.01
C MET A 508 -3.52 14.17 -23.95
N GLU A 509 -3.27 15.43 -23.57
CA GLU A 509 -4.15 16.17 -22.66
C GLU A 509 -5.53 16.45 -23.26
N LEU A 510 -5.62 16.72 -24.57
CA LEU A 510 -6.92 16.84 -25.25
C LEU A 510 -7.72 15.53 -25.16
N GLU A 511 -7.06 14.40 -25.38
CA GLU A 511 -7.67 13.08 -25.30
C GLU A 511 -8.15 12.76 -23.88
N ARG A 512 -7.37 13.12 -22.85
CA ARG A 512 -7.79 13.02 -21.44
C ARG A 512 -9.05 13.84 -21.14
N ARG A 513 -9.08 15.12 -21.55
CA ARG A 513 -10.24 16.00 -21.32
C ARG A 513 -11.51 15.48 -21.99
N ALA A 514 -11.36 14.94 -23.19
CA ALA A 514 -12.47 14.34 -23.91
C ALA A 514 -12.97 13.06 -23.21
N LEU A 515 -12.08 12.24 -22.64
CA LEU A 515 -12.47 11.11 -21.79
C LEU A 515 -13.26 11.58 -20.55
N GLU A 516 -12.81 12.63 -19.85
CA GLU A 516 -13.54 13.16 -18.69
C GLU A 516 -14.94 13.64 -19.04
N GLU A 517 -15.10 14.30 -20.18
CA GLU A 517 -16.41 14.74 -20.65
C GLU A 517 -17.32 13.55 -21.00
N GLU A 518 -16.78 12.54 -21.69
CA GLU A 518 -17.51 11.30 -22.00
C GLU A 518 -17.94 10.57 -20.71
N ILE A 519 -17.07 10.50 -19.69
CA ILE A 519 -17.40 9.93 -18.38
C ILE A 519 -18.52 10.75 -17.72
N ARG A 520 -18.42 12.08 -17.71
CA ARG A 520 -19.43 12.96 -17.09
C ARG A 520 -20.81 12.82 -17.74
N GLN A 521 -20.87 12.57 -19.05
CA GLN A 521 -22.11 12.39 -19.80
C GLN A 521 -22.65 10.95 -19.75
N SER A 522 -21.93 10.03 -19.11
CA SER A 522 -22.31 8.62 -18.99
C SER A 522 -23.10 8.30 -17.71
N ASP A 523 -23.45 7.03 -17.51
CA ASP A 523 -24.03 6.52 -16.26
C ASP A 523 -23.02 6.45 -15.10
N GLN A 524 -21.74 6.73 -15.37
CA GLN A 524 -20.63 6.70 -14.41
C GLN A 524 -20.47 5.36 -13.67
N SER A 525 -21.00 4.27 -14.24
CA SER A 525 -20.74 2.93 -13.73
C SER A 525 -19.28 2.54 -14.00
N ILE A 526 -18.71 1.71 -13.13
CA ILE A 526 -17.33 1.21 -13.30
C ILE A 526 -17.15 0.57 -14.68
N HIS A 527 -18.13 -0.22 -15.13
CA HIS A 527 -18.09 -0.88 -16.43
C HIS A 527 -18.07 0.13 -17.58
N THR A 528 -18.91 1.17 -17.54
CA THR A 528 -18.91 2.21 -18.57
C THR A 528 -17.62 3.01 -18.58
N ILE A 529 -17.11 3.38 -17.41
CA ILE A 529 -15.84 4.12 -17.26
C ILE A 529 -14.68 3.31 -17.86
N GLU A 530 -14.60 2.02 -17.55
CA GLU A 530 -13.56 1.13 -18.09
C GLU A 530 -13.64 1.02 -19.63
N ARG A 531 -14.84 0.81 -20.17
CA ARG A 531 -15.06 0.77 -21.63
C ARG A 531 -14.67 2.08 -22.33
N LEU A 532 -15.03 3.23 -21.74
CA LEU A 532 -14.68 4.55 -22.29
C LEU A 532 -13.15 4.77 -22.28
N TYR A 533 -12.49 4.34 -21.21
CA TYR A 533 -11.04 4.40 -21.10
C TYR A 533 -10.35 3.53 -22.16
N GLU A 534 -10.76 2.28 -22.31
CA GLU A 534 -10.21 1.37 -23.33
C GLU A 534 -10.41 1.91 -24.75
N ALA A 535 -11.61 2.42 -25.06
CA ALA A 535 -11.88 3.07 -26.35
C ALA A 535 -11.00 4.31 -26.57
N ARG A 536 -10.68 5.07 -25.51
CA ARG A 536 -9.78 6.22 -25.59
C ARG A 536 -8.34 5.80 -25.86
N LEU A 537 -7.87 4.71 -25.27
CA LEU A 537 -6.52 4.19 -25.53
C LEU A 537 -6.31 3.83 -27.00
N ILE A 538 -7.31 3.23 -27.65
CA ILE A 538 -7.28 2.92 -29.09
C ILE A 538 -7.18 4.21 -29.92
N LYS A 539 -7.98 5.24 -29.61
CA LYS A 539 -7.91 6.55 -30.28
C LYS A 539 -6.53 7.21 -30.11
N ILE A 540 -5.95 7.11 -28.91
CA ILE A 540 -4.62 7.62 -28.62
C ILE A 540 -3.55 6.91 -29.45
N GLU A 541 -3.64 5.59 -29.59
CA GLU A 541 -2.69 4.82 -30.41
C GLU A 541 -2.71 5.29 -31.87
N ASP A 542 -3.91 5.46 -32.44
CA ASP A 542 -4.09 5.99 -33.79
C ASP A 542 -3.58 7.42 -33.95
N LEU A 543 -3.93 8.31 -33.02
CA LEU A 543 -3.46 9.70 -33.01
C LEU A 543 -1.94 9.75 -32.94
N SER A 544 -1.34 8.92 -32.08
CA SER A 544 0.11 8.86 -31.90
C SER A 544 0.78 8.48 -33.21
N ARG A 545 0.32 7.39 -33.86
CA ARG A 545 0.86 6.96 -35.16
C ARG A 545 0.80 8.09 -36.19
N GLN A 546 -0.36 8.75 -36.34
CA GLN A 546 -0.52 9.86 -37.28
C GLN A 546 0.39 11.03 -36.94
N TYR A 547 0.48 11.42 -35.68
CA TYR A 547 1.33 12.52 -35.22
C TYR A 547 2.82 12.26 -35.52
N PHE A 548 3.33 11.08 -35.15
CA PHE A 548 4.73 10.74 -35.37
C PHE A 548 5.08 10.66 -36.87
N GLU A 549 4.16 10.21 -37.71
CA GLU A 549 4.32 10.16 -39.17
C GLU A 549 4.28 11.56 -39.83
N GLU A 550 3.29 12.37 -39.46
CA GLU A 550 3.04 13.67 -40.09
C GLU A 550 4.01 14.77 -39.64
N VAL A 551 4.58 14.65 -38.43
CA VAL A 551 5.42 15.70 -37.83
C VAL A 551 6.90 15.35 -37.85
N GLU A 552 7.25 14.06 -37.74
CA GLU A 552 8.62 13.53 -37.85
C GLU A 552 9.65 14.33 -37.03
N ARG A 553 9.58 14.25 -35.70
CA ARG A 553 10.44 15.01 -34.76
C ARG A 553 10.36 16.54 -34.89
N GLY A 554 9.39 17.05 -35.63
CA GLY A 554 9.20 18.48 -35.90
C GLY A 554 9.78 18.94 -37.25
N GLU A 555 10.36 18.03 -38.04
CA GLU A 555 10.97 18.31 -39.34
C GLU A 555 9.91 18.65 -40.40
N LYS A 556 8.72 18.03 -40.31
CA LYS A 556 7.60 18.29 -41.23
C LYS A 556 6.75 19.48 -40.77
N LYS A 557 7.16 20.68 -41.20
CA LYS A 557 6.50 21.97 -40.88
C LYS A 557 4.98 21.98 -41.09
N LYS A 558 4.47 21.39 -42.17
CA LYS A 558 3.02 21.35 -42.45
C LYS A 558 2.26 20.56 -41.40
N GLY A 559 2.78 19.39 -41.01
CA GLY A 559 2.21 18.57 -39.94
C GLY A 559 2.32 19.28 -38.60
N LEU A 560 3.49 19.83 -38.25
CA LEU A 560 3.68 20.55 -36.99
C LEU A 560 2.69 21.71 -36.85
N LYS A 561 2.49 22.51 -37.91
CA LYS A 561 1.51 23.61 -37.91
C LYS A 561 0.07 23.11 -37.75
N LYS A 562 -0.33 22.07 -38.49
CA LYS A 562 -1.67 21.45 -38.40
C LYS A 562 -2.02 21.09 -36.95
N TRP A 563 -1.13 20.36 -36.28
CA TRP A 563 -1.35 19.92 -34.90
C TRP A 563 -1.25 21.07 -33.89
N ASN A 564 -0.35 22.04 -34.12
CA ASN A 564 -0.25 23.24 -33.31
C ASN A 564 -1.52 24.09 -33.37
N ASP A 565 -2.11 24.28 -34.55
CA ASP A 565 -3.35 25.04 -34.72
C ASP A 565 -4.52 24.36 -33.97
N LEU A 566 -4.57 23.02 -33.98
CA LEU A 566 -5.53 22.26 -33.18
C LEU A 566 -5.35 22.53 -31.67
N VAL A 567 -4.14 22.36 -31.16
CA VAL A 567 -3.82 22.60 -29.74
C VAL A 567 -4.07 24.06 -29.35
N LYS A 568 -3.71 25.02 -30.20
CA LYS A 568 -4.00 26.45 -30.00
C LYS A 568 -5.49 26.71 -29.89
N SER A 569 -6.29 26.13 -30.77
CA SER A 569 -7.76 26.31 -30.75
C SER A 569 -8.43 25.70 -29.51
N LYS A 570 -7.88 24.62 -28.95
CA LYS A 570 -8.51 23.85 -27.86
C LYS A 570 -7.95 24.16 -26.47
N LEU A 571 -6.65 24.44 -26.35
CA LEU A 571 -5.95 24.72 -25.08
C LEU A 571 -5.48 26.17 -24.95
N GLY A 572 -5.49 26.94 -26.04
CA GLY A 572 -4.91 28.28 -26.08
C GLY A 572 -3.39 28.28 -25.93
N ILE A 573 -2.72 27.20 -26.35
CA ILE A 573 -1.26 27.05 -26.29
C ILE A 573 -0.71 27.06 -27.71
N ASP A 574 0.20 27.97 -28.01
CA ASP A 574 0.94 28.01 -29.28
C ASP A 574 2.39 27.56 -29.03
N ASN A 575 2.69 26.28 -29.30
CA ASN A 575 4.02 25.73 -29.09
C ASN A 575 5.02 26.29 -30.12
N ILE A 576 4.60 26.54 -31.36
CA ILE A 576 5.46 27.13 -32.40
C ILE A 576 5.91 28.53 -31.98
N GLU A 577 4.98 29.35 -31.48
CA GLU A 577 5.29 30.67 -30.95
C GLU A 577 6.19 30.60 -29.71
N PHE A 578 5.87 29.71 -28.75
CA PHE A 578 6.63 29.53 -27.52
C PHE A 578 8.11 29.19 -27.78
N PHE A 579 8.37 28.23 -28.68
CA PHE A 579 9.71 27.80 -29.06
C PHE A 579 10.33 28.65 -30.19
N LYS A 580 9.71 29.79 -30.54
CA LYS A 580 10.21 30.77 -31.53
C LYS A 580 10.55 30.16 -32.89
N LEU A 581 9.81 29.13 -33.30
CA LEU A 581 10.07 28.45 -34.57
C LEU A 581 9.55 29.28 -35.74
N TYR A 582 10.29 29.24 -36.85
CA TYR A 582 9.94 29.91 -38.11
C TYR A 582 9.83 31.45 -38.04
N GLN A 583 10.38 32.08 -37.00
CA GLN A 583 10.57 33.52 -36.99
C GLN A 583 11.53 33.86 -38.13
N GLN A 584 11.14 34.78 -39.01
CA GLN A 584 12.02 35.29 -40.05
C GLN A 584 13.19 36.01 -39.34
N THR A 585 14.40 35.50 -39.50
CA THR A 585 15.61 36.32 -39.29
C THR A 585 15.54 37.43 -40.32
N GLY A 586 15.26 38.65 -39.87
CA GLY A 586 15.45 39.83 -40.69
C GLY A 586 16.95 40.01 -40.90
N GLU A 587 17.42 39.61 -42.08
CA GLU A 587 18.63 40.17 -42.70
C GLU A 587 18.25 41.37 -43.55
#